data_AF-A0A382Y1C7-F1
#
_entry.id   AF-A0A382Y1C7-F1
#
_cell.length_a   1.000
_cell.length_b   1.000
_cell.length_c   1.000
_cell.angle_alpha   90.00
_cell.angle_beta   90.00
_cell.angle_gamma   90.00
#
_symmetry.space_group_name_H-M   'P 1'
#
loop_
_entity.id
_entity.type
_entity.pdbx_description
1 polymer ?
#
loop_
_entity_poly.entity_id
_entity_poly.type
_entity_poly.pdbx_seq_one_letter_code
_entity_poly.pdbx_strand_id
1 'polypeptide(L)'
;PLTLSEGEEIVIAGEAGNQTAPYVSVSQNGSYLIAWEDTRSGGTSDIYMQEMNASGAVFDIGGIPVCSADFDQKNPGTALYSEIDNAYLLFWEDLRSSGKEFLWNIYTQSISLSATPTIVVDYLEAWNIVSLPLSVSDPSQSAAFPNSVNGTLYGFDGSYYNASELTAGHGYWLYFESADANLFAGTNIDNVTLTLIEGWNLMGTISEEVAVGNIIDPSGIIVEGTIYGFSGSYENASVLSPGKGYWINASSPGEITLSNSANSKIV
;
A
#
# COMPACT_ATOMS: atom_id res chain seq x y z
N PRO A 1 -40.31 10.35 -2.67
CA PRO A 1 -40.58 8.91 -2.43
C PRO A 1 -39.26 8.14 -2.44
N LEU A 2 -38.94 7.45 -1.33
CA LEU A 2 -37.82 6.49 -1.32
C LEU A 2 -38.21 5.31 -2.22
N THR A 3 -37.40 5.04 -3.23
CA THR A 3 -37.53 3.85 -4.09
C THR A 3 -36.54 2.80 -3.63
N LEU A 4 -37.02 1.60 -3.32
CA LEU A 4 -36.21 0.43 -3.02
C LEU A 4 -35.87 -0.27 -4.34
N SER A 5 -34.60 -0.54 -4.59
CA SER A 5 -34.14 -1.46 -5.64
C SER A 5 -33.46 -2.65 -4.96
N GLU A 6 -33.86 -3.85 -5.34
CA GLU A 6 -33.26 -5.10 -4.85
C GLU A 6 -32.14 -5.52 -5.81
N GLY A 7 -30.97 -5.85 -5.25
CA GLY A 7 -29.83 -6.42 -5.99
C GLY A 7 -29.82 -7.94 -5.93
N GLU A 8 -28.85 -8.57 -6.60
CA GLU A 8 -28.62 -10.01 -6.47
C GLU A 8 -28.09 -10.37 -5.07
N GLU A 9 -28.46 -11.55 -4.57
CA GLU A 9 -27.93 -12.10 -3.31
C GLU A 9 -26.45 -12.47 -3.48
N ILE A 10 -25.62 -12.13 -2.49
CA ILE A 10 -24.19 -12.46 -2.47
C ILE A 10 -23.94 -13.52 -1.39
N VAL A 11 -23.44 -14.69 -1.80
CA VAL A 11 -23.02 -15.74 -0.87
C VAL A 11 -21.65 -15.39 -0.30
N ILE A 12 -21.59 -15.12 1.01
CA ILE A 12 -20.34 -14.83 1.74
C ILE A 12 -19.59 -16.12 2.08
N ALA A 13 -20.32 -17.12 2.59
CA ALA A 13 -19.81 -18.43 2.92
C ALA A 13 -20.90 -19.48 2.66
N GLY A 14 -20.52 -20.57 2.00
CA GLY A 14 -21.43 -21.67 1.63
C GLY A 14 -20.74 -23.04 1.63
N GLU A 15 -19.67 -23.16 2.41
CA GLU A 15 -18.92 -24.41 2.54
C GLU A 15 -19.72 -25.48 3.29
N ALA A 16 -19.36 -26.75 3.09
CA ALA A 16 -20.01 -27.85 3.80
C ALA A 16 -19.87 -27.68 5.32
N GLY A 17 -21.00 -27.63 6.05
CA GLY A 17 -21.06 -27.30 7.47
C GLY A 17 -22.15 -26.27 7.74
N ASN A 18 -22.25 -25.81 8.99
CA ASN A 18 -23.14 -24.73 9.37
C ASN A 18 -22.34 -23.43 9.50
N GLN A 19 -22.79 -22.37 8.84
CA GLN A 19 -22.33 -20.99 9.03
C GLN A 19 -23.41 -20.22 9.77
N THR A 20 -23.16 -19.90 11.04
CA THR A 20 -24.18 -19.39 11.97
C THR A 20 -23.67 -18.22 12.80
N ALA A 21 -24.59 -17.56 13.50
CA ALA A 21 -24.30 -16.46 14.43
C ALA A 21 -23.43 -15.34 13.81
N PRO A 22 -23.82 -14.75 12.66
CA PRO A 22 -23.07 -13.66 12.07
C PRO A 22 -23.12 -12.42 12.98
N TYR A 23 -21.96 -11.79 13.14
CA TYR A 23 -21.80 -10.48 13.74
C TYR A 23 -21.27 -9.52 12.68
N VAL A 24 -21.93 -8.36 12.53
CA VAL A 24 -21.59 -7.35 11.52
C VAL A 24 -21.25 -6.03 12.18
N SER A 25 -20.15 -5.41 11.75
CA SER A 25 -19.75 -4.05 12.13
C SER A 25 -19.29 -3.26 10.91
N VAL A 26 -19.21 -1.94 11.03
CA VAL A 26 -18.72 -1.05 9.96
C VAL A 26 -17.28 -0.67 10.29
N SER A 27 -16.40 -0.73 9.30
CA SER A 27 -15.03 -0.23 9.39
C SER A 27 -14.99 1.29 9.21
N GLN A 28 -13.89 1.93 9.59
CA GLN A 28 -13.65 3.35 9.35
C GLN A 28 -13.68 3.73 7.86
N ASN A 29 -13.39 2.79 6.97
CA ASN A 29 -13.40 3.00 5.53
C ASN A 29 -14.80 2.79 4.91
N GLY A 30 -15.82 2.50 5.74
CA GLY A 30 -17.19 2.24 5.29
C GLY A 30 -17.41 0.84 4.72
N SER A 31 -16.43 -0.06 4.83
CA SER A 31 -16.63 -1.49 4.57
C SER A 31 -17.34 -2.15 5.76
N TYR A 32 -17.85 -3.37 5.58
CA TYR A 32 -18.48 -4.17 6.61
C TYR A 32 -17.56 -5.32 7.01
N LEU A 33 -17.29 -5.46 8.30
CA LEU A 33 -16.63 -6.63 8.86
C LEU A 33 -17.69 -7.59 9.35
N ILE A 34 -17.64 -8.81 8.83
CA ILE A 34 -18.61 -9.86 9.08
C ILE A 34 -17.84 -11.03 9.68
N ALA A 35 -18.09 -11.35 10.94
CA ALA A 35 -17.54 -12.53 11.60
C ALA A 35 -18.65 -13.54 11.87
N TRP A 36 -18.36 -14.84 11.82
CA TRP A 36 -19.36 -15.88 12.07
C TRP A 36 -18.74 -17.15 12.66
N GLU A 37 -19.60 -18.01 13.18
CA GLU A 37 -19.27 -19.36 13.60
C GLU A 37 -19.37 -20.32 12.42
N ASP A 38 -18.36 -21.15 12.21
CA ASP A 38 -18.27 -22.03 11.05
C ASP A 38 -17.86 -23.45 11.42
N THR A 39 -18.68 -24.44 11.09
CA THR A 39 -18.36 -25.85 11.40
C THR A 39 -17.72 -26.61 10.24
N ARG A 40 -17.17 -25.91 9.23
CA ARG A 40 -16.58 -26.55 8.04
C ARG A 40 -15.35 -27.41 8.32
N SER A 41 -14.69 -27.18 9.45
CA SER A 41 -13.43 -27.85 9.85
C SER A 41 -13.64 -29.17 10.60
N GLY A 42 -14.84 -29.46 11.09
CA GLY A 42 -15.17 -30.77 11.67
C GLY A 42 -15.96 -30.74 12.97
N GLY A 43 -17.27 -30.50 12.87
CA GLY A 43 -18.26 -30.76 13.94
C GLY A 43 -18.28 -29.78 15.11
N THR A 44 -17.15 -29.12 15.40
CA THR A 44 -17.05 -27.95 16.28
C THR A 44 -17.03 -26.68 15.43
N SER A 45 -17.42 -25.54 15.99
CA SER A 45 -17.35 -24.27 15.27
C SER A 45 -16.03 -23.54 15.48
N ASP A 46 -15.51 -22.97 14.40
CA ASP A 46 -14.41 -22.03 14.37
C ASP A 46 -14.93 -20.60 14.17
N ILE A 47 -14.09 -19.58 14.42
CA ILE A 47 -14.42 -18.20 14.04
C ILE A 47 -13.80 -17.88 12.69
N TYR A 48 -14.63 -17.42 11.76
CA TYR A 48 -14.23 -16.91 10.46
C TYR A 48 -14.63 -15.44 10.31
N MET A 49 -13.98 -14.74 9.38
CA MET A 49 -14.35 -13.37 9.01
C MET A 49 -14.26 -13.09 7.52
N GLN A 50 -15.02 -12.08 7.09
CA GLN A 50 -15.02 -11.48 5.77
C GLN A 50 -15.06 -9.95 5.91
N GLU A 51 -14.41 -9.25 4.99
CA GLU A 51 -14.65 -7.83 4.76
C GLU A 51 -15.44 -7.65 3.47
N MET A 52 -16.48 -6.81 3.51
CA MET A 52 -17.33 -6.49 2.37
C MET A 52 -17.26 -4.99 2.09
N ASN A 53 -16.90 -4.61 0.87
CA ASN A 53 -16.91 -3.21 0.44
C ASN A 53 -17.82 -3.03 -0.80
N ALA A 54 -17.84 -1.83 -1.38
CA ALA A 54 -18.67 -1.53 -2.56
C ALA A 54 -18.35 -2.38 -3.80
N SER A 55 -17.16 -2.98 -3.86
CA SER A 55 -16.71 -3.88 -4.92
C SER A 55 -17.02 -5.35 -4.63
N GLY A 56 -17.58 -5.68 -3.46
CA GLY A 56 -17.92 -7.04 -3.04
C GLY A 56 -17.09 -7.56 -1.87
N ALA A 57 -16.92 -8.88 -1.79
CA ALA A 57 -16.07 -9.53 -0.80
C ALA A 57 -14.59 -9.20 -1.04
N VAL A 58 -13.86 -8.89 0.04
CA VAL A 58 -12.44 -8.50 -0.01
C VAL A 58 -11.51 -9.70 0.13
N PHE A 59 -11.82 -10.63 1.02
CA PHE A 59 -11.11 -11.90 1.14
C PHE A 59 -11.76 -12.96 0.24
N ASP A 60 -11.05 -14.08 0.04
CA ASP A 60 -11.53 -15.22 -0.72
C ASP A 60 -12.93 -15.69 -0.27
N ILE A 61 -13.66 -16.33 -1.19
CA ILE A 61 -15.00 -16.86 -0.91
C ILE A 61 -14.93 -17.84 0.27
N GLY A 62 -15.88 -17.72 1.20
CA GLY A 62 -15.82 -18.45 2.47
C GLY A 62 -14.95 -17.78 3.54
N GLY A 63 -14.34 -16.63 3.28
CA GLY A 63 -13.59 -15.82 4.24
C GLY A 63 -12.32 -16.47 4.76
N ILE A 64 -11.72 -15.84 5.77
CA ILE A 64 -10.48 -16.30 6.41
C ILE A 64 -10.77 -16.85 7.82
N PRO A 65 -10.05 -17.92 8.25
CA PRO A 65 -10.13 -18.38 9.62
C PRO A 65 -9.44 -17.38 10.55
N VAL A 66 -10.14 -16.98 11.59
CA VAL A 66 -9.61 -16.14 12.68
C VAL A 66 -9.09 -17.03 13.79
N CYS A 67 -9.92 -17.98 14.22
CA CYS A 67 -9.55 -18.96 15.23
C CYS A 67 -10.12 -20.32 14.83
N SER A 68 -9.22 -21.29 14.66
CA SER A 68 -9.53 -22.70 14.40
C SER A 68 -8.87 -23.58 15.46
N ALA A 69 -8.99 -23.18 16.72
CA ALA A 69 -8.45 -23.96 17.83
C ALA A 69 -9.34 -25.20 18.05
N ASP A 70 -8.80 -26.24 18.68
CA ASP A 70 -9.63 -27.41 19.01
C ASP A 70 -10.88 -27.00 19.82
N PHE A 71 -11.99 -27.69 19.56
CA PHE A 71 -13.31 -27.49 20.19
C PHE A 71 -14.03 -26.21 19.71
N ASP A 72 -15.11 -25.84 20.39
CA ASP A 72 -16.01 -24.78 19.91
C ASP A 72 -15.47 -23.37 20.21
N GLN A 73 -15.45 -22.53 19.19
CA GLN A 73 -15.39 -21.08 19.28
C GLN A 73 -16.72 -20.46 18.85
N LYS A 74 -17.25 -19.56 19.67
CA LYS A 74 -18.64 -19.07 19.64
C LYS A 74 -18.74 -17.58 19.86
N ASN A 75 -19.88 -17.01 19.49
CA ASN A 75 -20.27 -15.62 19.83
C ASN A 75 -19.21 -14.57 19.44
N PRO A 76 -18.81 -14.49 18.15
CA PRO A 76 -17.84 -13.49 17.72
C PRO A 76 -18.39 -12.06 17.83
N GLY A 77 -17.52 -11.10 18.06
CA GLY A 77 -17.82 -9.67 17.99
C GLY A 77 -16.59 -8.83 17.68
N THR A 78 -16.77 -7.68 17.05
CA THR A 78 -15.69 -6.74 16.71
C THR A 78 -15.89 -5.38 17.37
N ALA A 79 -14.78 -4.72 17.74
CA ALA A 79 -14.76 -3.35 18.24
C ALA A 79 -13.53 -2.60 17.73
N LEU A 80 -13.71 -1.40 17.20
CA LEU A 80 -12.61 -0.49 16.86
C LEU A 80 -11.85 -0.09 18.13
N TYR A 81 -10.52 -0.20 18.13
CA TYR A 81 -9.69 0.23 19.26
C TYR A 81 -8.57 1.21 18.89
N SER A 82 -8.23 1.35 17.60
CA SER A 82 -7.35 2.42 17.10
C SER A 82 -7.87 2.98 15.79
N GLU A 83 -8.27 4.25 15.80
CA GLU A 83 -8.66 4.97 14.58
C GLU A 83 -7.47 5.18 13.65
N ILE A 84 -6.31 5.53 14.22
CA ILE A 84 -5.08 5.85 13.49
C ILE A 84 -4.57 4.62 12.73
N ASP A 85 -4.55 3.46 13.37
CA ASP A 85 -4.00 2.23 12.79
C ASP A 85 -5.05 1.40 12.04
N ASN A 86 -6.29 1.92 11.96
CA ASN A 86 -7.45 1.19 11.47
C ASN A 86 -7.57 -0.23 12.06
N ALA A 87 -7.48 -0.30 13.39
CA ALA A 87 -7.35 -1.55 14.11
C ALA A 87 -8.55 -1.85 15.02
N TYR A 88 -8.97 -3.10 15.00
CA TYR A 88 -10.14 -3.63 15.69
C TYR A 88 -9.74 -4.83 16.54
N LEU A 89 -10.43 -5.00 17.66
CA LEU A 89 -10.43 -6.23 18.42
C LEU A 89 -11.54 -7.09 17.86
N LEU A 90 -11.21 -8.30 17.43
CA LEU A 90 -12.17 -9.38 17.25
C LEU A 90 -12.12 -10.24 18.51
N PHE A 91 -13.26 -10.54 19.13
CA PHE A 91 -13.36 -11.29 20.38
C PHE A 91 -14.41 -12.39 20.26
N TRP A 92 -14.23 -13.47 21.01
CA TRP A 92 -15.11 -14.65 20.98
C TRP A 92 -15.03 -15.43 22.29
N GLU A 93 -16.02 -16.30 22.50
CA GLU A 93 -15.99 -17.36 23.51
C GLU A 93 -15.29 -18.58 22.92
N ASP A 94 -14.35 -19.17 23.66
CA ASP A 94 -13.53 -20.28 23.18
C ASP A 94 -13.51 -21.39 24.24
N LEU A 95 -13.95 -22.58 23.85
CA LEU A 95 -13.87 -23.78 24.65
C LEU A 95 -12.49 -24.40 24.42
N ARG A 96 -11.64 -24.41 25.44
CA ARG A 96 -10.34 -25.12 25.33
C ARG A 96 -10.15 -26.14 26.44
N SER A 97 -9.41 -27.19 26.12
CA SER A 97 -8.91 -28.14 27.11
C SER A 97 -7.66 -27.59 27.78
N SER A 98 -7.70 -27.41 29.10
CA SER A 98 -6.51 -27.10 29.91
C SER A 98 -5.73 -28.38 30.31
N GLY A 99 -6.02 -29.52 29.68
CA GLY A 99 -5.53 -30.84 30.08
C GLY A 99 -6.19 -31.41 31.34
N LYS A 100 -7.17 -30.70 31.91
CA LYS A 100 -7.92 -31.14 33.10
C LYS A 100 -9.44 -30.97 32.92
N GLU A 101 -9.87 -29.87 32.29
CA GLU A 101 -11.28 -29.55 32.06
C GLU A 101 -11.47 -28.77 30.75
N PHE A 102 -12.69 -28.85 30.20
CA PHE A 102 -13.16 -28.01 29.11
C PHE A 102 -13.78 -26.74 29.69
N LEU A 103 -13.14 -25.59 29.43
CA LEU A 103 -13.57 -24.30 29.99
C LEU A 103 -13.82 -23.31 28.87
N TRP A 104 -14.98 -22.64 28.95
CA TRP A 104 -15.28 -21.46 28.16
C TRP A 104 -14.50 -20.28 28.71
N ASN A 105 -13.66 -19.67 27.88
CA ASN A 105 -12.94 -18.44 28.20
C ASN A 105 -13.18 -17.41 27.09
N ILE A 106 -12.87 -16.15 27.39
CA ILE A 106 -12.96 -15.07 26.41
C ILE A 106 -11.59 -14.84 25.80
N TYR A 107 -11.53 -14.85 24.48
CA TYR A 107 -10.33 -14.56 23.71
C TYR A 107 -10.55 -13.34 22.82
N THR A 108 -9.45 -12.70 22.46
CA THR A 108 -9.46 -11.62 21.48
C THR A 108 -8.19 -11.63 20.65
N GLN A 109 -8.31 -11.14 19.42
CA GLN A 109 -7.22 -10.91 18.49
C GLN A 109 -7.35 -9.52 17.88
N SER A 110 -6.22 -8.83 17.77
CA SER A 110 -6.12 -7.60 17.01
C SER A 110 -6.15 -7.90 15.52
N ILE A 111 -7.02 -7.21 14.79
CA ILE A 111 -7.07 -7.16 13.34
C ILE A 111 -6.82 -5.72 12.89
N SER A 112 -5.97 -5.53 11.90
CA SER A 112 -5.73 -4.20 11.30
C SER A 112 -6.13 -4.26 9.84
N LEU A 113 -7.02 -3.38 9.44
CA LEU A 113 -7.43 -3.23 8.05
C LEU A 113 -6.52 -2.21 7.40
N SER A 114 -5.30 -2.63 7.07
CA SER A 114 -4.44 -1.80 6.22
C SER A 114 -4.97 -1.90 4.80
N ALA A 115 -5.69 -0.86 4.35
CA ALA A 115 -5.86 -0.66 2.93
C ALA A 115 -4.47 -0.48 2.33
N THR A 116 -4.09 -1.29 1.34
CA THR A 116 -2.85 -1.08 0.60
C THR A 116 -2.86 0.34 0.05
N PRO A 117 -1.93 1.23 0.46
CA PRO A 117 -1.80 2.55 -0.12
C PRO A 117 -1.81 2.48 -1.65
N THR A 118 -2.57 3.38 -2.27
CA THR A 118 -2.59 3.50 -3.72
C THR A 118 -2.28 4.92 -4.15
N ILE A 119 -1.48 5.05 -5.20
CA ILE A 119 -1.12 6.34 -5.82
C ILE A 119 -1.35 6.20 -7.31
N VAL A 120 -2.12 7.12 -7.89
CA VAL A 120 -2.34 7.20 -9.33
C VAL A 120 -1.47 8.31 -9.90
N VAL A 121 -0.72 8.01 -10.96
CA VAL A 121 0.18 8.97 -11.61
C VAL A 121 -0.09 8.98 -13.11
N ASP A 122 -0.40 10.16 -13.65
CA ASP A 122 -0.62 10.35 -15.09
C ASP A 122 0.71 10.49 -15.84
N TYR A 123 0.89 9.75 -16.93
CA TYR A 123 2.06 9.83 -17.81
C TYR A 123 1.67 10.24 -19.23
N LEU A 124 2.60 10.91 -19.92
CA LEU A 124 2.43 11.39 -21.28
C LEU A 124 2.61 10.25 -22.30
N GLU A 125 1.98 10.37 -23.46
CA GLU A 125 2.35 9.63 -24.68
C GLU A 125 3.70 10.13 -25.19
N ALA A 126 4.79 9.67 -24.57
CA ALA A 126 6.18 9.86 -24.97
C ALA A 126 7.10 9.30 -23.86
N TRP A 127 8.34 9.78 -23.85
CA TRP A 127 9.26 9.68 -22.74
C TRP A 127 8.76 10.42 -21.51
N ASN A 128 8.83 9.75 -20.37
CA ASN A 128 8.56 10.30 -19.05
C ASN A 128 9.73 9.97 -18.13
N ILE A 129 9.97 10.82 -17.12
CA ILE A 129 10.83 10.46 -16.00
C ILE A 129 9.93 9.93 -14.88
N VAL A 130 10.10 8.65 -14.57
CA VAL A 130 9.27 7.89 -13.64
C VAL A 130 10.07 7.47 -12.41
N SER A 131 9.38 7.13 -11.33
CA SER A 131 9.96 6.45 -10.17
C SER A 131 8.89 5.64 -9.44
N LEU A 132 9.29 4.85 -8.44
CA LEU A 132 8.35 4.16 -7.56
C LEU A 132 7.88 5.11 -6.44
N PRO A 133 6.58 5.48 -6.36
CA PRO A 133 6.04 6.26 -5.25
C PRO A 133 5.80 5.41 -3.99
N LEU A 134 5.70 4.09 -4.14
CA LEU A 134 5.41 3.11 -3.09
C LEU A 134 6.42 1.97 -3.20
N SER A 135 6.67 1.26 -2.09
CA SER A 135 7.35 -0.02 -2.14
C SER A 135 6.36 -1.08 -2.63
N VAL A 136 6.52 -1.45 -3.89
CA VAL A 136 5.69 -2.45 -4.58
C VAL A 136 6.24 -3.86 -4.38
N SER A 137 5.38 -4.88 -4.47
CA SER A 137 5.79 -6.28 -4.32
C SER A 137 6.64 -6.80 -5.47
N ASP A 138 6.45 -6.26 -6.67
CA ASP A 138 7.20 -6.60 -7.88
C ASP A 138 7.67 -5.30 -8.56
N PRO A 139 8.97 -4.94 -8.45
CA PRO A 139 9.51 -3.72 -9.03
C PRO A 139 9.92 -3.86 -10.51
N SER A 140 9.63 -4.99 -11.17
CA SER A 140 9.93 -5.14 -12.60
C SER A 140 9.17 -4.12 -13.43
N GLN A 141 9.76 -3.66 -14.55
CA GLN A 141 9.11 -2.71 -15.46
C GLN A 141 7.70 -3.19 -15.85
N SER A 142 7.56 -4.47 -16.19
CA SER A 142 6.30 -5.06 -16.64
C SER A 142 5.22 -5.10 -15.57
N ALA A 143 5.59 -5.24 -14.29
CA ALA A 143 4.64 -5.26 -13.19
C ALA A 143 4.28 -3.85 -12.71
N ALA A 144 5.28 -2.99 -12.55
CA ALA A 144 5.10 -1.63 -12.06
C ALA A 144 4.50 -0.68 -13.11
N PHE A 145 4.77 -0.92 -14.39
CA PHE A 145 4.32 -0.09 -15.53
C PHE A 145 3.82 -0.95 -16.69
N PRO A 146 2.69 -1.66 -16.53
CA PRO A 146 2.22 -2.65 -17.51
C PRO A 146 1.93 -2.07 -18.90
N ASN A 147 1.60 -0.78 -18.99
CA ASN A 147 1.28 -0.10 -20.24
C ASN A 147 2.49 0.64 -20.87
N SER A 148 3.69 0.48 -20.31
CA SER A 148 4.93 1.02 -20.90
C SER A 148 5.48 0.13 -22.01
N VAL A 149 6.31 0.70 -22.90
CA VAL A 149 7.01 -0.10 -23.92
C VAL A 149 8.12 -0.91 -23.28
N ASN A 150 8.01 -2.23 -23.34
CA ASN A 150 8.97 -3.14 -22.74
C ASN A 150 10.41 -2.87 -23.22
N GLY A 151 11.37 -2.87 -22.29
CA GLY A 151 12.79 -2.64 -22.58
C GLY A 151 13.16 -1.17 -22.77
N THR A 152 12.26 -0.22 -22.51
CA THR A 152 12.53 1.22 -22.56
C THR A 152 12.82 1.85 -21.20
N LEU A 153 12.97 1.04 -20.14
CA LEU A 153 13.38 1.53 -18.83
C LEU A 153 14.89 1.84 -18.82
N TYR A 154 15.24 3.12 -18.68
CA TYR A 154 16.64 3.57 -18.66
C TYR A 154 16.95 4.35 -17.37
N GLY A 155 17.90 3.84 -16.58
CA GLY A 155 18.46 4.54 -15.43
C GLY A 155 19.67 5.38 -15.82
N PHE A 156 20.17 6.18 -14.87
CA PHE A 156 21.37 6.99 -15.06
C PHE A 156 22.29 6.89 -13.84
N ASP A 157 23.55 6.52 -14.08
CA ASP A 157 24.64 6.52 -13.10
C ASP A 157 25.94 6.93 -13.82
N GLY A 158 26.09 8.23 -14.04
CA GLY A 158 27.16 8.83 -14.88
C GLY A 158 26.99 8.58 -16.39
N SER A 159 26.28 7.53 -16.76
CA SER A 159 25.84 7.20 -18.12
C SER A 159 24.49 6.48 -18.08
N TYR A 160 23.80 6.46 -19.21
CA TYR A 160 22.55 5.72 -19.34
C TYR A 160 22.80 4.21 -19.35
N TYR A 161 21.99 3.47 -18.61
CA TYR A 161 21.96 2.02 -18.63
C TYR A 161 20.51 1.54 -18.76
N ASN A 162 20.31 0.40 -19.42
CA ASN A 162 19.00 -0.23 -19.50
C ASN A 162 18.76 -1.05 -18.23
N ALA A 163 17.61 -0.85 -17.61
CA ALA A 163 17.21 -1.57 -16.40
C ALA A 163 16.00 -2.47 -16.72
N SER A 164 15.83 -3.55 -15.95
CA SER A 164 14.65 -4.40 -16.00
C SER A 164 13.70 -4.20 -14.82
N GLU A 165 14.19 -3.56 -13.76
CA GLU A 165 13.48 -3.31 -12.51
C GLU A 165 13.84 -1.92 -11.97
N LEU A 166 12.93 -1.36 -11.16
CA LEU A 166 13.10 -0.07 -10.52
C LEU A 166 13.60 -0.23 -9.09
N THR A 167 14.47 0.67 -8.66
CA THR A 167 14.87 0.81 -7.26
C THR A 167 14.18 2.01 -6.65
N ALA A 168 13.61 1.86 -5.45
CA ALA A 168 13.00 2.97 -4.71
C ALA A 168 13.96 4.17 -4.59
N GLY A 169 13.41 5.38 -4.71
CA GLY A 169 14.17 6.62 -4.69
C GLY A 169 15.01 6.92 -5.95
N HIS A 170 15.12 6.00 -6.91
CA HIS A 170 15.80 6.25 -8.18
C HIS A 170 14.81 6.67 -9.27
N GLY A 171 15.24 7.56 -10.15
CA GLY A 171 14.47 7.99 -11.31
C GLY A 171 14.89 7.22 -12.56
N TYR A 172 13.97 7.04 -13.49
CA TYR A 172 14.19 6.32 -14.74
C TYR A 172 13.49 7.03 -15.88
N TRP A 173 14.07 6.99 -17.08
CA TRP A 173 13.32 7.25 -18.30
C TRP A 173 12.50 6.02 -18.68
N LEU A 174 11.27 6.25 -19.10
CA LEU A 174 10.37 5.20 -19.59
C LEU A 174 9.48 5.76 -20.70
N TYR A 175 9.21 4.96 -21.73
CA TYR A 175 8.42 5.37 -22.88
C TYR A 175 7.02 4.72 -22.87
N PHE A 176 6.01 5.51 -23.20
CA PHE A 176 4.61 5.08 -23.35
C PHE A 176 4.11 5.39 -24.76
N GLU A 177 3.36 4.45 -25.37
CA GLU A 177 2.73 4.64 -26.71
C GLU A 177 1.41 5.41 -26.66
N SER A 178 0.89 5.64 -25.47
CA SER A 178 -0.33 6.43 -25.22
C SER A 178 -0.26 7.03 -23.83
N ALA A 179 -0.89 8.20 -23.63
CA ALA A 179 -0.99 8.80 -22.31
C ALA A 179 -1.89 7.92 -21.43
N ASP A 180 -1.46 7.68 -20.20
CA ASP A 180 -2.15 6.74 -19.32
C ASP A 180 -1.94 7.07 -17.82
N ALA A 181 -2.91 6.68 -17.01
CA ALA A 181 -2.86 6.80 -15.56
C ALA A 181 -2.43 5.47 -14.96
N ASN A 182 -1.24 5.42 -14.36
CA ASN A 182 -0.73 4.22 -13.74
C ASN A 182 -1.11 4.18 -12.26
N LEU A 183 -1.72 3.08 -11.82
CA LEU A 183 -2.06 2.82 -10.43
C LEU A 183 -0.94 2.02 -9.74
N PHE A 184 -0.31 2.61 -8.74
CA PHE A 184 0.61 1.92 -7.84
C PHE A 184 -0.14 1.46 -6.60
N ALA A 185 0.12 0.23 -6.15
CA ALA A 185 -0.35 -0.31 -4.89
C ALA A 185 0.85 -0.92 -4.15
N GLY A 186 1.07 -0.54 -2.90
CA GLY A 186 2.23 -0.99 -2.13
C GLY A 186 2.28 -0.35 -0.75
N THR A 187 3.41 -0.45 -0.06
CA THR A 187 3.61 0.22 1.24
C THR A 187 4.19 1.61 1.05
N ASN A 188 3.87 2.53 1.95
CA ASN A 188 4.43 3.88 1.92
C ASN A 188 5.95 3.85 2.10
N ILE A 189 6.63 4.71 1.34
CA ILE A 189 8.02 5.10 1.49
C ILE A 189 7.97 6.45 2.21
N ASP A 190 8.29 6.48 3.50
CA ASP A 190 8.26 7.71 4.30
C ASP A 190 9.57 8.51 4.17
N ASN A 191 10.66 7.82 3.83
CA ASN A 191 11.97 8.40 3.60
C ASN A 191 12.81 7.51 2.68
N VAL A 192 13.77 8.13 1.97
CA VAL A 192 14.80 7.44 1.20
C VAL A 192 16.08 8.26 1.16
N THR A 193 17.22 7.60 1.36
CA THR A 193 18.55 8.20 1.20
C THR A 193 19.14 7.81 -0.14
N LEU A 194 19.64 8.81 -0.87
CA LEU A 194 20.22 8.65 -2.20
C LEU A 194 21.68 9.07 -2.16
N THR A 195 22.55 8.20 -2.69
CA THR A 195 23.94 8.55 -2.97
C THR A 195 24.02 9.19 -4.35
N LEU A 196 24.42 10.46 -4.39
CA LEU A 196 24.66 11.23 -5.61
C LEU A 196 26.12 11.12 -6.02
N ILE A 197 26.37 11.05 -7.33
CA ILE A 197 27.68 11.31 -7.92
C ILE A 197 27.83 12.81 -8.24
N GLU A 198 29.06 13.27 -8.43
CA GLU A 198 29.30 14.63 -8.95
C GLU A 198 28.66 14.80 -10.33
N GLY A 199 27.97 15.92 -10.53
CA GLY A 199 27.23 16.22 -11.76
C GLY A 199 25.77 15.80 -11.68
N TRP A 200 25.21 15.41 -12.83
CA TRP A 200 23.79 15.10 -12.96
C TRP A 200 23.44 13.72 -12.41
N ASN A 201 22.33 13.63 -11.71
CA ASN A 201 21.77 12.39 -11.17
C ASN A 201 20.27 12.34 -11.49
N LEU A 202 19.74 11.13 -11.66
CA LEU A 202 18.33 10.90 -11.92
C LEU A 202 17.68 10.32 -10.66
N MET A 203 16.92 11.15 -9.95
CA MET A 203 16.30 10.80 -8.68
C MET A 203 14.80 10.53 -8.82
N GLY A 204 14.30 9.66 -7.95
CA GLY A 204 12.88 9.37 -7.80
C GLY A 204 12.27 10.15 -6.63
N THR A 205 11.09 9.70 -6.20
CA THR A 205 10.32 10.33 -5.13
C THR A 205 9.87 9.31 -4.08
N ILE A 206 9.14 9.79 -3.08
CA ILE A 206 8.55 9.00 -2.01
C ILE A 206 7.02 9.08 -2.08
N SER A 207 6.30 8.53 -1.10
CA SER A 207 4.83 8.42 -1.15
C SER A 207 4.08 9.74 -0.96
N GLU A 208 4.75 10.75 -0.43
CA GLU A 208 4.21 12.09 -0.23
C GLU A 208 4.99 13.14 -1.01
N GLU A 209 4.37 14.29 -1.21
CA GLU A 209 5.03 15.43 -1.84
C GLU A 209 6.15 15.98 -0.96
N VAL A 210 7.33 16.21 -1.56
CA VAL A 210 8.48 16.79 -0.86
C VAL A 210 8.81 18.14 -1.47
N ALA A 211 8.70 19.21 -0.69
CA ALA A 211 9.20 20.52 -1.12
C ALA A 211 10.72 20.46 -1.31
N VAL A 212 11.25 21.02 -2.40
CA VAL A 212 12.69 20.98 -2.71
C VAL A 212 13.54 21.58 -1.58
N GLY A 213 13.03 22.62 -0.91
CA GLY A 213 13.71 23.23 0.25
C GLY A 213 13.74 22.35 1.52
N ASN A 214 13.03 21.23 1.55
CA ASN A 214 12.99 20.27 2.67
C ASN A 214 13.89 19.05 2.45
N ILE A 215 14.55 18.93 1.28
CA ILE A 215 15.52 17.87 1.05
C ILE A 215 16.65 17.99 2.07
N ILE A 216 16.96 16.89 2.75
CA ILE A 216 18.02 16.85 3.75
C ILE A 216 19.34 16.66 3.01
N ASP A 217 20.14 17.71 2.96
CA ASP A 217 21.46 17.73 2.35
C ASP A 217 22.51 18.18 3.38
N PRO A 218 23.03 17.26 4.21
CA PRO A 218 23.93 17.60 5.31
C PRO A 218 25.28 18.14 4.82
N SER A 219 25.67 17.79 3.60
CA SER A 219 26.96 18.17 3.01
C SER A 219 26.85 19.39 2.10
N GLY A 220 25.64 19.90 1.84
CA GLY A 220 25.39 21.05 0.97
C GLY A 220 25.84 20.82 -0.47
N ILE A 221 25.67 19.59 -0.98
CA ILE A 221 26.14 19.19 -2.30
C ILE A 221 25.16 19.54 -3.42
N ILE A 222 23.89 19.80 -3.13
CA ILE A 222 22.89 20.13 -4.15
C ILE A 222 23.19 21.50 -4.73
N VAL A 223 23.34 21.58 -6.07
CA VAL A 223 23.49 22.86 -6.75
C VAL A 223 22.12 23.54 -6.82
N GLU A 224 21.98 24.71 -6.20
CA GLU A 224 20.69 25.43 -6.13
C GLU A 224 20.08 25.68 -7.52
N GLY A 225 18.76 25.50 -7.61
CA GLY A 225 18.02 25.72 -8.87
C GLY A 225 18.29 24.66 -9.94
N THR A 226 18.86 23.50 -9.59
CA THR A 226 19.15 22.43 -10.55
C THR A 226 18.22 21.23 -10.49
N ILE A 227 17.10 21.33 -9.77
CA ILE A 227 16.10 20.25 -9.74
C ILE A 227 15.08 20.46 -10.84
N TYR A 228 15.03 19.53 -11.80
CA TYR A 228 14.15 19.62 -12.98
C TYR A 228 13.27 18.40 -13.13
N GLY A 229 11.97 18.61 -13.24
CA GLY A 229 11.00 17.61 -13.69
C GLY A 229 10.87 17.60 -15.22
N PHE A 230 10.14 16.62 -15.75
CA PHE A 230 9.83 16.54 -17.18
C PHE A 230 8.35 16.32 -17.43
N SER A 231 7.73 17.24 -18.17
CA SER A 231 6.30 17.26 -18.55
C SER A 231 6.13 17.44 -20.07
N GLY A 232 7.10 16.95 -20.86
CA GLY A 232 7.24 17.24 -22.29
C GLY A 232 8.32 18.30 -22.58
N SER A 233 8.67 19.09 -21.56
CA SER A 233 9.87 19.91 -21.50
C SER A 233 10.45 19.90 -20.09
N TYR A 234 11.68 20.38 -19.93
CA TYR A 234 12.29 20.49 -18.61
C TYR A 234 11.78 21.72 -17.87
N GLU A 235 11.32 21.50 -16.65
CA GLU A 235 10.76 22.55 -15.80
C GLU A 235 11.40 22.47 -14.43
N ASN A 236 11.75 23.62 -13.84
CA ASN A 236 12.31 23.65 -12.50
C ASN A 236 11.25 23.24 -11.48
N ALA A 237 11.59 22.31 -10.60
CA ALA A 237 10.66 21.81 -9.60
C ALA A 237 10.82 22.58 -8.29
N SER A 238 9.70 23.03 -7.72
CA SER A 238 9.65 23.52 -6.33
C SER A 238 9.14 22.45 -5.36
N VAL A 239 8.45 21.43 -5.89
CA VAL A 239 7.88 20.28 -5.18
C VAL A 239 8.15 19.03 -6.00
N LEU A 240 8.50 17.95 -5.30
CA LEU A 240 8.66 16.62 -5.85
C LEU A 240 7.36 15.85 -5.62
N SER A 241 6.67 15.46 -6.70
CA SER A 241 5.39 14.75 -6.63
C SER A 241 5.60 13.24 -6.76
N PRO A 242 4.86 12.41 -6.00
CA PRO A 242 5.00 10.96 -6.01
C PRO A 242 4.95 10.33 -7.42
N GLY A 243 5.88 9.42 -7.69
CA GLY A 243 5.97 8.59 -8.90
C GLY A 243 6.49 9.31 -10.14
N LYS A 244 6.84 10.60 -10.00
CA LYS A 244 7.65 11.35 -10.95
C LYS A 244 9.13 11.15 -10.65
N GLY A 245 9.99 11.37 -11.64
CA GLY A 245 11.42 11.49 -11.41
C GLY A 245 11.95 12.86 -11.83
N TYR A 246 13.12 13.19 -11.30
CA TYR A 246 13.71 14.52 -11.40
C TYR A 246 15.20 14.42 -11.68
N TRP A 247 15.71 15.34 -12.48
CA TRP A 247 17.14 15.59 -12.57
C TRP A 247 17.57 16.46 -11.39
N ILE A 248 18.73 16.16 -10.83
CA ILE A 248 19.38 16.95 -9.79
C ILE A 248 20.88 17.03 -10.08
N ASN A 249 21.49 18.19 -9.86
CA ASN A 249 22.94 18.35 -10.01
C ASN A 249 23.62 18.45 -8.64
N ALA A 250 24.69 17.70 -8.43
CA ALA A 250 25.49 17.73 -7.23
C ALA A 250 26.92 18.25 -7.50
N SER A 251 27.43 19.13 -6.65
CA SER A 251 28.78 19.70 -6.77
C SER A 251 29.90 18.74 -6.38
N SER A 252 29.58 17.65 -5.69
CA SER A 252 30.48 16.58 -5.28
C SER A 252 29.68 15.33 -4.94
N PRO A 253 30.30 14.14 -4.88
CA PRO A 253 29.60 12.94 -4.43
C PRO A 253 29.17 13.07 -2.96
N GLY A 254 28.03 12.48 -2.60
CA GLY A 254 27.53 12.49 -1.22
C GLY A 254 26.09 12.01 -1.12
N GLU A 255 25.48 12.15 0.05
CA GLU A 255 24.13 11.65 0.32
C GLU A 255 23.14 12.78 0.54
N ILE A 256 21.92 12.58 0.03
CA ILE A 256 20.74 13.38 0.35
C ILE A 256 19.62 12.47 0.85
N THR A 257 18.71 12.99 1.66
CA THR A 257 17.53 12.25 2.12
C THR A 257 16.25 13.00 1.79
N LEU A 258 15.31 12.29 1.15
CA LEU A 258 13.91 12.71 1.05
C LEU A 258 13.15 12.15 2.26
N SER A 259 12.32 12.96 2.90
CA SER A 259 11.47 12.52 4.00
C SER A 259 10.17 13.33 4.07
N ASN A 260 9.08 12.66 4.46
CA ASN A 260 7.79 13.29 4.78
C ASN A 260 7.83 14.12 6.08
N SER A 261 8.84 13.92 6.93
CA SER A 261 8.99 14.64 8.17
C SER A 261 9.60 16.01 7.86
N ALA A 262 8.76 17.04 7.78
CA ALA A 262 9.22 18.41 7.72
C ALA A 262 10.21 18.64 8.87
N ASN A 263 11.48 18.90 8.55
CA ASN A 263 12.47 19.28 9.54
C ASN A 263 11.92 20.50 10.29
N SER A 264 11.40 20.28 11.49
CA SER A 264 11.23 21.35 12.46
C SER A 264 12.63 21.88 12.70
N LYS A 265 12.99 22.98 12.03
CA LYS A 265 14.17 23.77 12.38
C LYS A 265 14.01 24.13 13.85
N ILE A 266 14.69 23.39 14.71
CA ILE A 266 14.89 23.82 16.10
C ILE A 266 15.80 25.04 15.98
N VAL A 267 15.19 26.21 16.13
CA VAL A 267 15.85 27.50 16.33
C VAL A 267 16.45 27.54 17.73
#